data_AF-A0A3N1P7V6-F1
#
_entry.id   AF-A0A3N1P7V6-F1
#
_cell.length_a   1.000
_cell.length_b   1.000
_cell.length_c   1.000
_cell.angle_alpha   90.00
_cell.angle_beta   90.00
_cell.angle_gamma   90.00
#
_symmetry.space_group_name_H-M   'P 1'
#
loop_
_entity.id
_entity.type
_entity.pdbx_description
1 polymer ?
#
loop_
_entity_poly.entity_id
_entity_poly.type
_entity_poly.pdbx_seq_one_letter_code
_entity_poly.pdbx_strand_id
1 'polypeptide(L)'
;MADSTIKVPDTTRDHLASLARERGTTIGALVTELAATQLTAAQAREKVAESRRIMRERMHSTLTDEEFDATPNALDKVYEIAAANARKALGDTAA
;
A
#
# COMPACT_ATOMS: atom_id res chain seq x y z
N MET A 1 -12.48 18.76 6.30
CA MET A 1 -12.84 17.57 5.50
C MET A 1 -14.35 17.37 5.65
N ALA A 2 -15.06 17.12 4.55
CA ALA A 2 -16.51 16.90 4.61
C ALA A 2 -16.78 15.42 4.85
N ASP A 3 -17.55 15.10 5.88
CA ASP A 3 -17.96 13.73 6.15
C ASP A 3 -18.98 13.29 5.09
N SER A 4 -18.69 12.18 4.42
CA SER A 4 -19.56 11.59 3.41
C SER A 4 -20.25 10.36 3.96
N THR A 5 -21.55 10.22 3.70
CA THR A 5 -22.32 9.03 4.10
C THR A 5 -22.39 8.06 2.92
N ILE A 6 -21.89 6.84 3.12
CA ILE A 6 -22.05 5.72 2.18
C ILE A 6 -23.14 4.77 2.67
N LYS A 7 -24.02 4.35 1.76
CA LYS A 7 -25.02 3.32 2.04
C LYS A 7 -24.38 1.95 1.81
N VAL A 8 -24.46 1.09 2.81
CA VAL A 8 -23.96 -0.29 2.76
C VAL A 8 -25.02 -1.25 3.32
N PRO A 9 -25.03 -2.52 2.91
CA PRO A 9 -25.88 -3.54 3.52
C PRO A 9 -25.57 -3.71 5.02
N ASP A 10 -26.57 -4.10 5.80
CA ASP A 10 -26.41 -4.32 7.24
C ASP A 10 -25.34 -5.37 7.56
N THR A 11 -25.27 -6.43 6.77
CA THR A 11 -24.25 -7.48 6.88
C THR A 11 -22.84 -6.93 6.73
N THR A 12 -22.63 -6.00 5.78
CA THR A 12 -21.34 -5.32 5.58
C THR A 12 -21.02 -4.38 6.73
N ARG A 13 -22.01 -3.61 7.21
CA ARG A 13 -21.85 -2.73 8.39
C ARG A 13 -21.44 -3.53 9.63
N ASP A 14 -22.11 -4.66 9.89
CA ASP A 14 -21.81 -5.51 11.05
C ASP A 14 -20.42 -6.14 10.95
N HIS A 15 -20.03 -6.59 9.75
CA HIS A 15 -18.69 -7.11 9.53
C HIS A 15 -17.61 -6.04 9.77
N LEU A 16 -17.78 -4.83 9.22
CA LEU A 16 -16.87 -3.71 9.46
C LEU A 16 -16.83 -3.29 10.93
N ALA A 17 -17.96 -3.37 11.64
CA ALA A 17 -18.02 -3.10 13.08
C ALA A 17 -17.19 -4.11 13.88
N SER A 18 -17.24 -5.39 13.55
CA SER A 18 -16.40 -6.42 14.18
C SER A 18 -14.92 -6.18 13.91
N LEU A 19 -14.54 -5.93 12.65
CA LEU A 19 -13.15 -5.62 12.27
C LEU A 19 -12.62 -4.37 12.99
N ALA A 20 -13.43 -3.33 13.09
CA ALA A 20 -13.04 -2.11 13.77
C ALA A 20 -12.79 -2.35 15.27
N ARG A 21 -13.64 -3.16 15.93
CA ARG A 21 -13.46 -3.54 17.34
C ARG A 21 -12.19 -4.34 17.56
N GLU A 22 -11.92 -5.33 16.71
CA GLU A 22 -10.69 -6.15 16.79
C GLU A 22 -9.42 -5.31 16.67
N ARG A 23 -9.47 -4.26 15.85
CA ARG A 23 -8.35 -3.35 15.62
C ARG A 23 -8.32 -2.14 16.57
N GLY A 24 -9.25 -2.06 17.52
CA GLY A 24 -9.35 -0.93 18.45
C GLY A 24 -9.62 0.43 17.76
N THR A 25 -10.25 0.43 16.60
CA THR A 25 -10.51 1.62 15.77
C THR A 25 -12.00 1.83 15.52
N THR A 26 -12.37 2.88 14.77
CA THR A 26 -13.75 3.14 14.34
C THR A 26 -13.97 2.65 12.91
N ILE A 27 -15.23 2.40 12.53
CA ILE A 27 -15.56 2.01 11.14
C ILE A 27 -15.08 3.06 10.13
N GLY A 28 -15.25 4.34 10.43
CA GLY A 28 -14.79 5.42 9.55
C GLY A 28 -13.27 5.46 9.38
N ALA A 29 -12.53 5.28 10.47
CA ALA A 29 -11.07 5.18 10.43
C ALA A 29 -10.60 3.93 9.66
N LEU A 30 -11.22 2.77 9.91
CA LEU A 30 -10.95 1.54 9.18
C LEU A 30 -11.18 1.69 7.67
N VAL A 31 -12.28 2.30 7.26
CA VAL A 31 -12.60 2.56 5.85
C VAL A 31 -11.59 3.54 5.24
N THR A 32 -11.16 4.55 5.99
CA THR A 32 -10.13 5.50 5.54
C THR A 32 -8.78 4.81 5.30
N GLU A 33 -8.36 3.93 6.22
CA GLU A 33 -7.14 3.13 6.08
C GLU A 33 -7.23 2.16 4.89
N LEU A 34 -8.38 1.51 4.72
CA LEU A 34 -8.62 0.63 3.58
C LEU A 34 -8.57 1.40 2.26
N ALA A 35 -9.17 2.58 2.20
CA ALA A 35 -9.11 3.42 1.00
C ALA A 35 -7.69 3.94 0.70
N ALA A 36 -6.89 4.20 1.74
CA ALA A 36 -5.50 4.61 1.58
C ALA A 36 -4.58 3.48 1.09
N THR A 37 -4.90 2.22 1.42
CA THR A 37 -4.10 1.05 1.05
C THR A 37 -4.51 0.45 -0.30
N GLN A 38 -5.80 0.46 -0.63
CA GLN A 38 -6.34 -0.09 -1.87
C GLN A 38 -6.27 0.95 -2.99
N LEU A 39 -5.09 1.07 -3.62
CA LEU A 39 -4.93 1.92 -4.80
C LEU A 39 -5.79 1.41 -5.96
N THR A 40 -6.43 2.33 -6.66
CA THR A 40 -7.07 2.00 -7.94
C THR A 40 -6.03 1.60 -8.97
N ALA A 41 -6.42 0.83 -9.99
CA ALA A 41 -5.50 0.41 -11.05
C ALA A 41 -4.80 1.60 -11.75
N ALA A 42 -5.48 2.74 -11.88
CA ALA A 42 -4.91 3.97 -12.43
C ALA A 42 -3.84 4.56 -11.49
N GLN A 43 -4.16 4.70 -10.20
CA GLN A 43 -3.22 5.22 -9.19
C GLN A 43 -2.01 4.29 -9.00
N ALA A 44 -2.20 2.98 -9.10
CA ALA A 44 -1.10 2.02 -9.05
C ALA A 44 -0.14 2.21 -10.24
N ARG A 45 -0.67 2.39 -11.47
CA ARG A 45 0.15 2.68 -12.66
C ARG A 45 0.91 3.99 -12.53
N GLU A 46 0.25 5.04 -12.03
CA GLU A 46 0.86 6.34 -11.78
C GLU A 46 1.99 6.23 -10.76
N LYS A 47 1.76 5.55 -9.63
CA LYS A 47 2.81 5.28 -8.64
C LYS A 47 3.99 4.49 -9.20
N VAL A 48 3.74 3.51 -10.07
CA VAL A 48 4.81 2.77 -10.75
C VAL A 48 5.61 3.69 -11.66
N ALA A 49 4.95 4.54 -12.45
CA ALA A 49 5.62 5.51 -13.33
C ALA A 49 6.45 6.53 -12.52
N GLU A 50 5.89 7.04 -11.42
CA GLU A 50 6.57 7.97 -10.53
C GLU A 50 7.77 7.30 -9.83
N SER A 51 7.59 6.07 -9.34
CA SER A 51 8.68 5.30 -8.72
C SER A 51 9.81 5.01 -9.71
N ARG A 52 9.48 4.67 -10.96
CA ARG A 52 10.47 4.50 -12.05
C ARG A 52 11.23 5.80 -12.32
N ARG A 53 10.53 6.94 -12.35
CA ARG A 53 11.15 8.26 -12.50
C ARG A 53 12.11 8.56 -11.34
N ILE A 54 11.68 8.37 -10.10
CA ILE A 54 12.52 8.58 -8.91
C ILE A 54 13.73 7.64 -8.91
N MET A 55 13.57 6.38 -9.31
CA MET A 55 14.68 5.41 -9.36
C MET A 55 15.74 5.81 -10.40
N ARG A 56 15.33 6.37 -11.54
CA ARG A 56 16.28 6.90 -12.54
C ARG A 56 16.93 8.22 -12.10
N GLU A 57 16.15 9.14 -11.56
CA GLU A 57 16.62 10.49 -11.21
C GLU A 57 17.47 10.51 -9.92
N ARG A 58 17.09 9.74 -8.89
CA ARG A 58 17.73 9.79 -7.57
C ARG A 58 18.67 8.62 -7.26
N MET A 59 18.42 7.44 -7.82
CA MET A 59 19.28 6.27 -7.57
C MET A 59 20.29 6.02 -8.69
N HIS A 60 20.33 6.87 -9.73
CA HIS A 60 21.17 6.70 -10.92
C HIS A 60 21.07 5.29 -11.51
N SER A 61 19.90 4.66 -11.39
CA SER A 61 19.69 3.31 -11.89
C SER A 61 19.69 3.34 -13.42
N THR A 62 20.55 2.52 -14.04
CA THR A 62 20.63 2.35 -15.49
C THR A 62 19.60 1.33 -16.02
N LEU A 63 18.75 0.80 -15.13
CA LEU A 63 17.80 -0.24 -15.47
C LEU A 63 16.73 0.32 -16.41
N THR A 64 16.65 -0.26 -17.59
CA THR A 64 15.69 0.13 -18.62
C THR A 64 14.30 -0.45 -18.32
N ASP A 65 13.26 0.16 -18.91
CA ASP A 65 11.88 -0.33 -18.70
C ASP A 65 11.68 -1.75 -19.23
N GLU A 66 12.40 -2.13 -20.28
CA GLU A 66 12.41 -3.49 -20.83
C GLU A 66 13.06 -4.50 -19.89
N GLU A 67 14.15 -4.17 -19.21
CA GLU A 67 14.77 -5.07 -18.22
C GLU A 67 13.91 -5.24 -16.97
N PHE A 68 13.17 -4.19 -16.60
CA PHE A 68 12.22 -4.23 -15.50
C PHE A 68 10.98 -5.07 -15.83
N ASP A 69 10.44 -4.93 -17.05
CA ASP A 69 9.27 -5.68 -17.51
C ASP A 69 9.61 -7.12 -17.91
N ALA A 70 10.85 -7.39 -18.34
CA ALA A 70 11.36 -8.73 -18.61
C ALA A 70 11.57 -9.57 -17.34
N THR A 71 11.55 -8.94 -16.16
CA THR A 71 11.68 -9.64 -14.88
C THR A 71 10.28 -9.84 -14.29
N PRO A 72 9.62 -10.99 -14.50
CA PRO A 72 8.34 -11.27 -13.87
C PRO A 72 8.50 -11.19 -12.34
N ASN A 73 7.59 -10.44 -11.71
CA ASN A 73 7.54 -10.23 -10.26
C ASN A 73 8.75 -9.47 -9.67
N ALA A 74 9.45 -8.65 -10.48
CA ALA A 74 10.50 -7.76 -9.97
C ALA A 74 10.00 -6.86 -8.83
N LEU A 75 8.81 -6.28 -9.00
CA LEU A 75 8.18 -5.47 -7.96
C LEU A 75 7.87 -6.27 -6.70
N ASP A 76 7.36 -7.50 -6.81
CA ASP A 76 7.08 -8.34 -5.64
C ASP A 76 8.36 -8.65 -4.86
N LYS A 77 9.46 -8.96 -5.56
CA LYS A 77 10.77 -9.16 -4.91
C LYS A 77 11.29 -7.89 -4.24
N VAL A 78 11.10 -6.72 -4.86
CA VAL A 78 11.46 -5.43 -4.26
C VAL A 78 10.60 -5.16 -3.02
N TYR A 79 9.31 -5.46 -3.06
CA TYR A 79 8.41 -5.36 -1.91
C TYR A 79 8.77 -6.33 -0.79
N GLU A 80 9.14 -7.57 -1.10
CA GLU A 80 9.64 -8.54 -0.12
C GLU A 80 10.93 -8.04 0.55
N ILE A 81 11.86 -7.49 -0.21
CA ILE A 81 13.10 -6.91 0.33
C ILE A 81 12.80 -5.68 1.19
N ALA A 82 11.91 -4.79 0.75
CA ALA A 82 11.50 -3.61 1.51
C ALA A 82 10.78 -4.00 2.80
N ALA A 83 9.89 -5.01 2.76
CA ALA A 83 9.19 -5.54 3.92
C ALA A 83 10.16 -6.22 4.90
N ALA A 84 11.14 -6.98 4.40
CA ALA A 84 12.19 -7.57 5.21
C ALA A 84 13.06 -6.50 5.90
N ASN A 85 13.44 -5.44 5.19
CA ASN A 85 14.20 -4.33 5.74
C ASN A 85 13.39 -3.51 6.77
N ALA A 86 12.10 -3.28 6.53
CA ALA A 86 11.22 -2.61 7.48
C ALA A 86 11.03 -3.44 8.76
N ARG A 87 10.86 -4.76 8.64
CA ARG A 87 10.82 -5.69 9.79
C ARG A 87 12.14 -5.67 10.58
N LYS A 88 13.28 -5.63 9.89
CA LYS A 88 14.59 -5.54 10.53
C LYS A 88 14.79 -4.21 11.27
N ALA A 89 14.40 -3.10 10.67
CA ALA A 89 14.44 -1.78 11.32
C ALA A 89 13.54 -1.70 12.56
N LEU A 90 12.35 -2.32 12.53
CA LEU A 90 11.45 -2.41 13.68
C LEU A 90 11.98 -3.35 14.78
N GLY A 91 12.72 -4.39 14.43
CA GLY A 91 13.40 -5.29 15.38
C GLY A 91 14.60 -4.64 16.08
N ASP A 92 15.38 -3.83 15.36
CA ASP A 92 16.53 -3.10 15.92
C ASP A 92 16.14 -1.94 16.86
N THR A 93 14.87 -1.51 16.87
CA THR A 93 14.39 -0.45 17.79
C THR A 93 13.99 -1.00 19.17
N ALA A 94 14.05 -2.32 19.37
CA ALA A 94 13.66 -3.00 20.62
C ALA A 94 14.85 -3.62 21.39
N ALA A 95 16.09 -3.21 21.10
CA ALA A 95 17.30 -3.63 21.80
C ALA A 95 18.03 -2.45 22.45
#